data_AF-A0A239LI76-F1
#
_entry.id   AF-A0A239LI76-F1
#
_cell.length_a   1.000
_cell.length_b   1.000
_cell.length_c   1.000
_cell.angle_alpha   90.00
_cell.angle_beta   90.00
_cell.angle_gamma   90.00
#
_symmetry.space_group_name_H-M   'P 1'
#
loop_
_entity.id
_entity.type
_entity.pdbx_description
1 polymer ?
#
loop_
_entity_poly.entity_id
_entity_poly.type
_entity_poly.pdbx_seq_one_letter_code
_entity_poly.pdbx_strand_id
1 'polypeptide(L)' 'MKTGKWTMPLLIDSTAIKVEGEGARHARKHGGPKRRVWRRIHLGIEEETLEVRTVEITGSHIGDAPVLPDPLGEIPNDR' A
#
# COMPACT_ATOMS: atom_id res chain seq x y z
N MET A 1 -20.65 8.27 29.64
CA MET A 1 -19.24 8.57 29.30
C MET A 1 -19.20 8.85 27.80
N LYS A 2 -18.80 10.05 27.37
CA LYS A 2 -18.59 10.32 25.94
C LYS A 2 -17.25 9.71 25.57
N THR A 3 -17.24 8.67 24.76
CA THR A 3 -16.03 8.22 24.07
C THR A 3 -15.61 9.36 23.17
N GLY A 4 -14.47 9.99 23.48
CA GLY A 4 -13.89 11.02 22.62
C GLY A 4 -13.58 10.38 21.28
N LYS A 5 -14.16 10.90 20.19
CA LYS A 5 -13.80 10.48 18.84
C LYS A 5 -12.44 11.11 18.52
N TRP A 6 -11.37 10.39 18.82
CA TRP A 6 -10.05 10.79 18.36
C TRP A 6 -10.01 10.63 16.84
N THR A 7 -9.69 11.73 16.14
CA THR A 7 -9.60 11.74 14.69
C THR A 7 -8.12 11.74 14.34
N MET A 8 -7.64 10.63 13.79
CA MET A 8 -6.26 10.51 13.30
C MET A 8 -6.20 11.06 11.87
N PRO A 9 -5.53 12.19 11.61
CA PRO A 9 -5.28 12.62 10.24
C PRO A 9 -4.28 11.66 9.57
N LEU A 10 -4.68 11.14 8.41
CA LEU A 10 -3.89 10.24 7.59
C LEU A 10 -3.59 10.89 6.24
N LEU A 11 -2.32 10.87 5.86
CA LEU A 11 -1.85 11.18 4.53
C LEU A 11 -1.89 9.90 3.71
N ILE A 12 -2.66 9.92 2.62
CA ILE A 12 -2.75 8.80 1.68
C ILE A 12 -2.12 9.20 0.36
N ASP A 13 -1.20 8.39 -0.12
CA ASP A 13 -0.64 8.52 -1.47
C ASP A 13 -0.55 7.16 -2.16
N SER A 14 -0.60 7.17 -3.50
CA SER A 14 -0.37 5.98 -4.30
C SER A 14 0.67 6.18 -5.39
N THR A 15 1.68 5.31 -5.36
CA THR A 15 2.74 5.28 -6.36
C THR A 15 2.62 4.03 -7.24
N ALA A 16 2.77 4.22 -8.55
CA ALA A 16 2.88 3.11 -9.50
C ALA A 16 4.31 2.58 -9.52
N ILE A 17 4.48 1.28 -9.24
CA ILE A 17 5.78 0.60 -9.30
C ILE A 17 5.79 -0.42 -10.42
N LYS A 18 6.96 -0.57 -11.06
CA LYS A 18 7.18 -1.59 -12.07
C LYS A 18 7.77 -2.83 -11.40
N VAL A 19 6.98 -3.89 -11.32
CA VAL A 19 7.36 -5.16 -10.70
C VAL A 19 7.83 -6.13 -11.78
N GLU A 20 9.05 -6.62 -11.64
CA GLU A 20 9.56 -7.74 -12.42
C GLU A 20 9.33 -9.03 -11.62
N GLY A 21 8.64 -10.01 -12.20
CA GLY A 21 8.59 -11.34 -11.60
C GLY A 21 9.98 -12.00 -11.61
N GLU A 22 10.24 -12.92 -10.68
CA GLU A 22 11.49 -13.71 -10.58
C GLU A 22 12.73 -12.97 -11.09
N GLY A 23 13.26 -12.10 -10.23
CA GLY A 23 14.26 -11.08 -10.60
C GLY A 23 15.50 -11.63 -11.30
N ALA A 24 16.42 -10.74 -11.70
CA ALA A 24 17.59 -11.05 -12.53
C ALA A 24 18.36 -12.35 -12.19
N ARG A 25 18.39 -12.76 -10.90
CA ARG A 25 18.96 -14.03 -10.44
C ARG A 25 18.25 -15.27 -10.99
N HIS A 26 16.93 -15.27 -11.06
CA HIS A 26 16.15 -16.38 -11.60
C HIS A 26 16.27 -16.44 -13.13
N ALA A 27 16.12 -15.31 -13.82
CA ALA A 27 16.27 -15.23 -15.28
C ALA A 27 17.64 -15.72 -15.76
N ARG A 28 18.71 -15.44 -14.99
CA ARG A 28 20.08 -15.95 -15.27
C ARG A 28 20.22 -17.46 -15.05
N LYS A 29 19.46 -18.07 -14.15
CA LYS A 29 19.57 -19.49 -13.81
C LYS A 29 18.66 -20.40 -14.63
N HIS A 30 17.47 -19.93 -14.99
CA HIS A 30 16.42 -20.78 -15.56
C HIS A 30 15.93 -20.34 -16.95
N GLY A 31 16.46 -19.23 -17.47
CA GLY A 31 16.13 -18.71 -18.80
C GLY A 31 14.74 -18.05 -18.89
N GLY A 32 14.63 -17.09 -19.80
CA GLY A 32 13.38 -16.40 -20.16
C GLY A 32 12.96 -15.27 -19.19
N PRO A 33 12.89 -14.00 -19.63
CA PRO A 33 12.32 -12.93 -18.81
C PRO A 33 10.81 -13.17 -18.57
N LYS A 34 10.38 -13.18 -17.31
CA LYS A 34 8.94 -13.16 -16.96
C LYS A 34 8.36 -11.77 -17.20
N ARG A 35 7.06 -11.70 -17.52
CA ARG A 35 6.35 -10.45 -17.87
C ARG A 35 6.46 -9.41 -16.74
N ARG A 36 6.93 -8.20 -17.10
CA ARG A 36 6.92 -7.03 -16.22
C ARG A 36 5.49 -6.52 -16.07
N VAL A 37 5.06 -6.25 -14.84
CA VAL A 37 3.73 -5.72 -14.55
C VAL A 37 3.85 -4.45 -13.73
N TRP A 38 3.01 -3.48 -14.01
CA TRP A 38 2.84 -2.35 -13.10
C TRP A 38 1.92 -2.78 -11.95
N ARG A 39 2.15 -2.22 -10.76
CA ARG A 39 1.31 -2.35 -9.56
C ARG A 39 1.21 -0.99 -8.90
N ARG A 40 0.12 -0.75 -8.16
CA ARG A 40 -0.02 0.45 -7.31
C ARG A 40 0.29 0.03 -5.89
N ILE A 41 1.10 0.82 -5.20
CA ILE A 41 1.26 0.74 -3.75
C ILE A 41 0.52 1.94 -3.18
N HIS A 42 -0.42 1.68 -2.28
CA HIS A 42 -1.13 2.68 -1.50
C HIS A 42 -0.51 2.71 -0.10
N LEU A 43 -0.06 3.89 0.33
CA LEU A 43 0.56 4.10 1.64
C LEU A 43 -0.34 5.03 2.45
N GLY A 44 -0.65 4.62 3.68
CA GLY A 44 -1.27 5.49 4.66
C GLY A 44 -0.28 5.82 5.77
N ILE A 45 0.01 7.10 5.94
CA ILE A 45 0.97 7.62 6.91
C ILE A 45 0.22 8.53 7.88
N GLU A 46 0.50 8.38 9.16
CA GLU A 46 -0.01 9.32 10.16
C GLU A 46 0.71 10.66 10.09
N GLU A 47 -0.03 11.76 10.07
CA GLU A 47 0.54 13.10 9.91
C GLU A 47 1.48 13.51 11.06
N GLU A 48 1.15 13.16 12.31
CA GLU A 48 1.89 13.61 13.49
C GLU A 48 3.22 12.85 13.67
N THR A 49 3.18 11.53 13.57
CA THR A 49 4.36 10.68 13.84
C THR A 49 5.13 10.30 12.58
N LEU A 50 4.55 10.51 11.39
CA LEU A 50 5.06 10.03 10.11
C LEU A 50 5.24 8.50 10.06
N GLU A 51 4.55 7.77 10.93
CA GLU A 51 4.55 6.31 10.94
C GLU A 51 3.64 5.76 9.84
N VAL A 52 4.10 4.69 9.18
CA VAL A 52 3.28 3.95 8.22
C VAL A 52 2.22 3.17 8.99
N ARG A 53 0.95 3.48 8.72
CA ARG A 53 -0.22 2.84 9.34
C ARG A 53 -0.81 1.74 8.49
N THR A 54 -0.68 1.86 7.18
CA THR A 54 -1.20 0.87 6.24
C THR A 54 -0.45 0.86 4.93
N VAL A 55 -0.38 -0.32 4.31
CA VAL A 55 0.22 -0.57 3.01
C VAL A 55 -0.65 -1.56 2.26
N GLU A 56 -1.09 -1.20 1.06
CA GLU A 56 -1.87 -2.10 0.21
C GLU A 56 -1.32 -2.11 -1.22
N ILE A 57 -1.25 -3.29 -1.84
CA ILE A 57 -0.70 -3.45 -3.20
C ILE A 57 -1.77 -3.97 -4.14
N THR A 58 -2.14 -3.14 -5.12
CA THR A 58 -3.23 -3.45 -6.06
C THR A 58 -2.74 -3.52 -7.51
N GLY A 59 -3.65 -3.90 -8.41
CA GLY A 59 -3.42 -3.83 -9.85
C GLY A 59 -3.35 -2.38 -10.34
N SER A 60 -2.65 -2.14 -11.45
CA SER A 60 -2.36 -0.77 -11.96
C SER A 60 -3.57 0.10 -12.27
N HIS A 61 -4.74 -0.51 -12.44
CA HIS A 61 -5.99 0.16 -12.82
C HIS A 61 -6.84 0.57 -11.62
N ILE A 62 -6.40 0.23 -10.40
CA ILE A 62 -7.11 0.53 -9.17
C ILE A 62 -6.59 1.88 -8.63
N GLY A 63 -7.51 2.82 -8.40
CA GLY A 63 -7.25 4.10 -7.74
C GLY A 63 -7.43 4.03 -6.23
N ASP A 64 -7.28 5.14 -5.53
CA ASP A 64 -7.27 5.16 -4.06
C ASP A 64 -8.64 4.93 -3.44
N ALA A 65 -9.68 5.62 -3.95
CA ALA A 65 -11.04 5.55 -3.40
C ALA A 65 -11.58 4.12 -3.14
N PRO A 66 -11.46 3.15 -4.08
CA PRO A 66 -11.91 1.78 -3.83
C PRO A 66 -11.01 0.99 -2.87
N VAL A 67 -9.78 1.42 -2.63
CA VAL A 67 -8.80 0.73 -1.78
C VAL A 67 -8.90 1.18 -0.34
N LEU A 68 -9.28 2.43 -0.07
CA LEU A 68 -9.28 3.00 1.28
C LEU A 68 -10.04 2.20 2.37
N PRO A 69 -11.23 1.61 2.13
CA PRO A 69 -12.04 1.06 3.22
C PRO A 69 -11.37 -0.07 4.02
N ASP A 70 -10.72 -1.02 3.33
CA ASP A 70 -10.14 -2.21 3.97
C ASP A 70 -8.91 -1.86 4.83
N PRO A 71 -7.84 -1.24 4.29
CA PRO A 71 -6.68 -0.78 5.04
C PRO A 71 -7.00 0.18 6.19
N LEU A 72 -8.04 1.02 6.10
CA LEU A 72 -8.46 1.86 7.23
C LEU A 72 -9.10 1.06 8.38
N GLY A 73 -9.75 -0.07 8.07
CA GLY A 73 -10.35 -0.96 9.05
C GLY A 73 -9.32 -1.80 9.85
N GLU A 74 -8.10 -1.95 9.33
CA GLU A 74 -7.01 -2.68 9.97
C GLU A 74 -6.18 -1.83 10.94
N ILE A 75 -6.28 -0.49 10.85
CA ILE A 75 -5.50 0.40 11.72
C ILE A 75 -5.99 0.25 13.17
N PRO A 76 -5.11 -0.15 14.12
CA PRO A 76 -5.48 -0.27 15.52
C PRO A 76 -6.04 1.05 16.07
N ASN A 77 -7.09 0.94 16.89
CA ASN A 77 -7.75 2.08 17.52
C ASN A 77 -7.17 2.37 18.92
N ASP A 78 -5.91 2.02 19.16
CA ASP A 78 -5.27 1.90 20.47
C ASP A 78 -4.55 3.17 20.96
N ARG A 79 -4.97 4.35 20.48
CA ARG A 79 -4.49 5.65 20.98
C ARG A 79 -5.59 6.45 21.68
#